data_AF-A0A382C2P0-F1
#
_entry.id   AF-A0A382C2P0-F1
#
_cell.length_a   1.000
_cell.length_b   1.000
_cell.length_c   1.000
_cell.angle_alpha   90.00
_cell.angle_beta   90.00
_cell.angle_gamma   90.00
#
_symmetry.space_group_name_H-M   'P 1'
#
loop_
_entity.id
_entity.type
_entity.pdbx_description
1 polymer ?
#
loop_
_entity_poly.entity_id
_entity_poly.type
_entity_poly.pdbx_seq_one_letter_code
_entity_poly.pdbx_strand_id
1 'polypeptide(L)'
;MKGTWPLSSNFRLFGLVFCGLLLSACSQEFETFHENGQLETRGTLKREKREGLWERFHENGQLKERENYRDGVREGAWEHFYS
;
A
#
# COMPACT_ATOMS: atom_id res chain seq x y z
N MET A 1 -18.73 -27.15 -21.83
CA MET A 1 -19.57 -25.96 -22.09
C MET A 1 -18.65 -24.77 -22.23
N LYS A 2 -18.86 -23.97 -23.26
CA LYS A 2 -17.97 -22.92 -23.75
C LYS A 2 -18.19 -21.63 -22.96
N GLY A 3 -17.11 -20.93 -22.61
CA GLY A 3 -17.15 -19.61 -21.98
C GLY A 3 -15.97 -18.78 -22.46
N THR A 4 -16.05 -18.33 -23.72
CA THR A 4 -15.13 -17.35 -24.31
C THR A 4 -15.48 -15.96 -23.79
N TRP A 5 -14.52 -15.25 -23.20
CA TRP A 5 -14.57 -13.79 -23.06
C TRP A 5 -13.43 -13.20 -23.90
N PRO A 6 -13.73 -12.33 -24.88
CA PRO A 6 -12.72 -11.77 -25.78
C PRO A 6 -12.03 -10.56 -25.12
N LEU A 7 -10.73 -10.43 -25.40
CA LEU A 7 -9.96 -9.23 -25.09
C LEU A 7 -10.62 -7.99 -25.71
N SER A 8 -10.80 -6.94 -24.92
CA SER A 8 -10.86 -5.59 -25.45
C SER A 8 -9.99 -4.63 -24.65
N SER A 9 -9.20 -3.90 -25.42
CA SER A 9 -8.73 -2.55 -25.12
C SER A 9 -7.57 -2.37 -24.13
N ASN A 10 -6.36 -2.48 -24.68
CA ASN A 10 -5.31 -1.45 -24.57
C ASN A 10 -5.21 -0.69 -23.23
N PHE A 11 -4.53 -1.26 -22.24
CA PHE A 11 -3.75 -0.46 -21.28
C PHE A 11 -2.30 -0.94 -21.31
N ARG A 12 -1.57 -0.28 -22.23
CA ARG A 12 -0.16 0.13 -22.16
C ARG A 12 0.71 -0.64 -21.15
N LEU A 13 1.69 -1.36 -21.71
CA LEU A 13 2.99 -1.69 -21.12
C LEU A 13 3.29 -0.94 -19.80
N PHE A 14 3.01 -1.55 -18.66
CA PHE A 14 3.80 -1.35 -17.46
C PHE A 14 4.77 -2.52 -17.38
N GLY A 15 6.04 -2.17 -17.52
CA GLY A 15 7.13 -3.06 -17.86
C GLY A 15 7.28 -4.24 -16.91
N LEU A 16 7.68 -5.35 -17.53
CA LEU A 16 8.55 -6.40 -16.99
C LEU A 16 9.33 -5.93 -15.75
N VAL A 17 9.05 -6.48 -14.58
CA VAL A 17 9.99 -7.05 -13.59
C VAL A 17 9.14 -7.48 -12.40
N PHE A 18 8.74 -8.75 -12.34
CA PHE A 18 8.79 -9.51 -11.09
C PHE A 18 9.03 -10.98 -11.47
N CYS A 19 10.08 -11.16 -12.29
CA CYS A 19 10.70 -12.42 -12.56
C CYS A 19 11.81 -12.59 -11.51
N GLY A 20 11.81 -13.74 -10.82
CA GLY A 20 13.01 -14.27 -10.18
C GLY A 20 13.02 -14.16 -8.66
N LEU A 21 12.87 -15.33 -8.04
CA LEU A 21 13.50 -15.77 -6.78
C LEU A 21 14.23 -14.68 -5.97
N LEU A 22 13.80 -14.48 -4.73
CA LEU A 22 14.63 -14.70 -3.54
C LEU A 22 13.73 -14.62 -2.30
N LEU A 23 13.81 -15.65 -1.47
CA LEU A 23 13.23 -15.75 -0.12
C LEU A 23 13.86 -14.72 0.82
N SER A 24 13.63 -13.44 0.58
CA SER A 24 14.20 -12.36 1.37
C SER A 24 13.08 -11.50 1.93
N ALA A 25 12.73 -11.79 3.19
CA ALA A 25 11.80 -11.07 4.04
C ALA A 25 10.42 -10.78 3.42
N CYS A 26 9.44 -11.63 3.72
CA CYS A 26 8.03 -11.36 3.46
C CYS A 26 7.59 -10.12 4.28
N SER A 27 7.75 -8.95 3.68
CA SER A 27 7.11 -7.71 4.08
C SER A 27 5.95 -7.48 3.11
N GLN A 28 4.74 -7.50 3.64
CA GLN A 28 3.49 -7.32 2.91
C GLN A 28 3.16 -5.84 2.86
N GLU A 29 2.93 -5.30 1.66
CA GLU A 29 2.38 -3.95 1.52
C GLU A 29 0.89 -3.95 1.90
N PHE A 30 0.48 -2.94 2.66
CA PHE A 30 -0.87 -2.78 3.16
C PHE A 30 -1.41 -1.43 2.71
N GLU A 31 -2.56 -1.45 2.04
CA GLU A 31 -3.25 -0.26 1.58
C GLU A 31 -4.76 -0.39 1.88
N THR A 32 -5.34 0.68 2.41
CA THR A 32 -6.80 0.83 2.54
C THR A 32 -7.25 2.04 1.76
N PHE A 33 -8.51 2.02 1.34
CA PHE A 33 -9.12 3.08 0.56
C PHE A 33 -10.38 3.56 1.26
N HIS A 34 -10.62 4.87 1.19
CA HIS A 34 -11.85 5.52 1.60
C HIS A 34 -13.03 5.05 0.72
N GLU A 35 -14.26 5.30 1.15
CA GLU A 35 -15.47 4.97 0.37
C GLU A 35 -15.48 5.65 -1.02
N ASN A 36 -14.80 6.79 -1.13
CA ASN A 36 -14.64 7.52 -2.39
C ASN A 36 -13.57 6.92 -3.34
N GLY A 37 -12.90 5.84 -2.93
CA GLY A 37 -11.85 5.16 -3.69
C GLY A 37 -10.45 5.79 -3.58
N GLN A 38 -10.28 6.85 -2.79
CA GLN A 38 -8.96 7.43 -2.54
C GLN A 38 -8.20 6.63 -1.48
N LEU A 39 -6.88 6.66 -1.57
CA LEU A 39 -6.02 6.01 -0.59
C LEU A 39 -6.28 6.60 0.80
N GLU A 40 -6.55 5.75 1.78
CA GLU A 40 -6.77 6.13 3.18
C GLU A 40 -5.53 5.88 4.02
N THR A 41 -4.96 4.68 3.93
CA THR A 41 -3.77 4.30 4.68
C THR A 41 -2.86 3.50 3.80
N ARG A 42 -1.55 3.74 3.88
CA ARG A 42 -0.53 2.85 3.32
C ARG A 42 0.56 2.54 4.34
N GLY A 43 1.14 1.36 4.24
CA GLY A 43 2.29 0.97 5.04
C GLY A 43 2.75 -0.45 4.76
N THR A 44 3.67 -0.93 5.58
CA THR A 44 4.22 -2.28 5.44
C THR A 44 3.95 -3.10 6.71
N LEU A 45 3.61 -4.37 6.49
CA LEU A 45 3.44 -5.38 7.52
C LEU A 45 4.55 -6.41 7.41
N LYS A 46 5.26 -6.67 8.50
CA LYS A 46 6.30 -7.69 8.61
C LYS A 46 5.90 -8.63 9.72
N ARG A 47 5.73 -9.92 9.41
CA ARG A 47 5.26 -10.94 10.36
C ARG A 47 3.97 -10.50 11.10
N GLU A 48 2.98 -10.02 10.34
CA GLU A 48 1.69 -9.52 10.84
C GLU A 48 1.76 -8.26 11.72
N LYS A 49 2.92 -7.61 11.81
CA LYS A 49 3.12 -6.40 12.59
C LYS A 49 3.48 -5.22 11.69
N ARG A 50 3.02 -4.03 12.06
CA ARG A 50 3.38 -2.78 11.36
C ARG A 50 4.88 -2.55 11.44
N GLU A 51 5.50 -2.30 10.31
CA GLU A 51 6.94 -2.06 10.16
C GLU A 51 7.15 -0.90 9.17
N GLY A 52 8.09 -0.01 9.48
CA GLY A 52 8.44 1.13 8.66
C GLY A 52 7.42 2.26 8.68
N LEU A 53 7.38 3.00 7.59
CA LEU A 53 6.56 4.20 7.44
C LEU A 53 5.09 3.82 7.23
N TRP A 54 4.21 4.45 8.01
CA TRP A 54 2.77 4.38 7.90
C TRP A 54 2.24 5.77 7.65
N GLU A 55 1.49 5.91 6.56
CA GLU A 55 0.91 7.18 6.13
C GLU A 55 -0.60 7.04 6.04
N ARG A 56 -1.30 8.01 6.61
CA ARG A 56 -2.74 8.17 6.49
C ARG A 56 -3.05 9.41 5.69
N PHE A 57 -4.09 9.35 4.89
CA PHE A 57 -4.53 10.42 4.02
C PHE A 57 -5.97 10.81 4.35
N HIS A 58 -6.28 12.07 4.15
CA HIS A 58 -7.64 12.59 4.17
C HIS A 58 -8.44 12.09 2.95
N GLU A 59 -9.76 12.23 3.00
CA GLU A 59 -10.66 11.95 1.87
C GLU A 59 -10.38 12.81 0.63
N ASN A 60 -9.60 13.89 0.77
CA ASN A 60 -9.14 14.75 -0.32
C ASN A 60 -7.78 14.31 -0.90
N GLY A 61 -7.18 13.23 -0.38
CA GLY A 61 -5.91 12.66 -0.81
C GLY A 61 -4.68 13.35 -0.20
N GLN A 62 -4.86 14.37 0.64
CA GLN A 62 -3.76 15.03 1.34
C GLN A 62 -3.25 14.16 2.49
N LEU A 63 -1.94 14.20 2.73
CA LEU A 63 -1.34 13.50 3.86
C LEU A 63 -1.93 14.06 5.16
N LYS A 64 -2.56 13.18 5.94
CA LYS A 64 -3.16 13.48 7.24
C LYS A 64 -2.16 13.23 8.35
N GLU A 65 -1.50 12.09 8.28
CA GLU A 65 -0.62 11.62 9.35
C GLU A 65 0.49 10.75 8.79
N ARG A 66 1.67 10.88 9.37
CA ARG A 66 2.82 10.06 9.06
C ARG A 66 3.48 9.59 10.35
N GLU A 67 3.65 8.29 10.46
CA GLU A 67 4.18 7.62 11.64
C GLU A 67 5.17 6.54 11.22
N ASN A 68 6.15 6.23 12.06
CA ASN A 68 7.05 5.11 11.81
C ASN A 68 6.81 4.01 12.87
N TYR A 69 6.87 2.76 12.43
CA TYR A 69 6.63 1.58 13.26
C TYR A 69 7.81 0.61 13.19
N ARG A 70 8.10 -0.05 14.30
CA ARG A 70 9.05 -1.16 14.38
C ARG A 70 8.46 -2.26 15.25
N ASP A 71 8.36 -3.46 14.70
CA ASP A 71 7.77 -4.63 15.38
C ASP A 71 6.37 -4.34 15.97
N GLY A 72 5.57 -3.55 15.26
CA GLY A 72 4.20 -3.16 15.66
C GLY A 72 4.12 -2.01 16.66
N VAL A 73 5.25 -1.49 17.13
CA VAL A 73 5.33 -0.36 18.07
C VAL A 73 5.64 0.91 17.31
N ARG A 74 4.93 2.01 17.61
CA ARG A 74 5.24 3.33 17.04
C ARG A 74 6.62 3.77 17.54
N GLU A 75 7.55 4.01 16.62
CA GLU A 75 8.93 4.40 16.91
C GLU A 75 9.28 5.70 16.16
N GLY A 76 9.58 6.76 16.92
CA GLY A 76 10.06 8.02 16.39
C GLY A 76 9.03 9.15 16.38
N ALA A 77 9.31 10.17 15.58
CA ALA A 77 8.42 11.31 15.42
C ALA A 77 7.18 10.90 14.61
N TRP A 78 6.04 11.44 15.01
CA TRP A 78 4.82 11.41 14.22
C TRP A 78 4.54 12.83 13.75
N GLU A 79 4.08 12.94 12.52
CA GLU A 79 3.67 14.20 11.92
C GLU A 79 2.18 14.12 11.65
N HIS A 80 1.45 15.14 12.08
CA HIS A 80 0.04 15.28 11.79
C HIS A 80 -0.17 16.62 11.09
N PHE A 81 -0.84 16.55 9.94
CA PHE A 81 -1.10 17.68 9.09
C PHE A 81 -2.58 18.04 9.24
N TYR A 82 -2.85 19.34 9.37
CA TYR A 82 -4.21 19.86 9.35
C TYR A 82 -4.57 20.20 7.90
N SER A 83 -5.71 19.69 7.44
CA SER A 83 -6.30 20.02 6.14
C SER A 83 -6.98 21.38 6.14
#